data_AF-A0A944EDD6-F1
#
_entry.id   AF-A0A944EDD6-F1
#
_cell.length_a   1.000
_cell.length_b   1.000
_cell.length_c   1.000
_cell.angle_alpha   90.00
_cell.angle_beta   90.00
_cell.angle_gamma   90.00
#
_symmetry.space_group_name_H-M   'P 1'
#
loop_
_entity.id
_entity.type
_entity.pdbx_description
1 polymer ?
#
loop_
_entity_poly.entity_id
_entity_poly.type
_entity_poly.pdbx_seq_one_letter_code
_entity_poly.pdbx_strand_id
1 'polypeptide(L)'
;MSNKVNKNAVRAGAIATGTMLMLLMSSPAFALTRDDGDDPGPGLSVINTLGLYVAAPIVLFLVIAGLTMVAARHSDNPATHTHNTHHPRTR
;
A
#
# COMPACT_ATOMS: atom_id res chain seq x y z
N MET A 1 44.45 -32.44 -22.67
CA MET A 1 43.34 -31.66 -22.08
C MET A 1 43.39 -30.23 -22.63
N SER A 2 42.28 -29.65 -23.08
CA SER A 2 42.27 -28.30 -23.68
C SER A 2 42.46 -27.20 -22.63
N ASN A 3 43.45 -26.32 -22.81
CA ASN A 3 43.74 -25.19 -21.91
C ASN A 3 42.54 -24.25 -21.69
N LYS A 4 41.57 -24.23 -22.62
CA LYS A 4 40.33 -23.45 -22.48
C LYS A 4 39.41 -24.03 -21.40
N VAL A 5 39.30 -25.36 -21.32
CA VAL A 5 38.46 -26.05 -20.33
C VAL A 5 39.00 -25.83 -18.92
N ASN A 6 40.32 -25.90 -18.73
CA ASN A 6 40.96 -25.67 -17.43
C ASN A 6 40.72 -24.23 -16.91
N LYS A 7 40.89 -23.21 -17.78
CA LYS A 7 40.64 -21.81 -17.40
C LYS A 7 39.17 -21.55 -17.04
N ASN A 8 38.23 -22.18 -17.74
CA ASN A 8 36.81 -22.06 -17.42
C ASN A 8 36.47 -22.74 -16.08
N ALA A 9 37.06 -23.91 -15.81
CA ALA A 9 36.86 -24.61 -14.53
C ALA A 9 37.37 -23.78 -13.33
N VAL A 10 38.55 -23.16 -13.46
CA VAL A 10 39.10 -22.28 -12.40
C VAL A 10 38.21 -21.05 -12.18
N ARG A 11 37.70 -20.42 -13.25
CA ARG A 11 36.77 -19.28 -13.14
C ARG A 11 35.44 -19.67 -12.50
N ALA A 12 34.90 -20.82 -12.88
CA ALA A 12 33.66 -21.34 -12.29
C ALA A 12 33.84 -21.61 -10.79
N GLY A 13 34.97 -22.21 -10.38
CA GLY A 13 35.28 -22.43 -8.97
C GLY A 13 35.45 -21.14 -8.16
N ALA A 14 36.12 -20.13 -8.73
CA ALA A 14 36.29 -18.83 -8.09
C ALA A 14 34.96 -18.07 -7.91
N ILE A 15 34.07 -18.12 -8.92
CA ILE A 15 32.75 -17.48 -8.83
C ILE A 15 31.86 -18.20 -7.82
N ALA A 16 31.86 -19.54 -7.83
CA ALA A 16 31.06 -20.33 -6.90
C ALA A 16 31.47 -20.10 -5.44
N THR A 17 32.78 -20.12 -5.15
CA THR A 17 33.29 -19.84 -3.80
C THR A 17 33.10 -18.39 -3.39
N GLY A 18 33.31 -17.43 -4.29
CA GLY A 18 33.03 -16.01 -4.00
C GLY A 18 31.55 -15.76 -3.69
N THR A 19 30.64 -16.35 -4.46
CA THR A 19 29.19 -16.24 -4.24
C THR A 19 28.79 -16.94 -2.94
N MET A 20 29.32 -18.14 -2.68
CA MET A 20 29.03 -18.89 -1.45
C MET A 20 29.54 -18.17 -0.21
N LEU A 21 30.74 -17.59 -0.23
CA LEU A 21 31.27 -16.81 0.89
C LEU A 21 30.42 -15.56 1.16
N MET A 22 30.03 -14.83 0.10
CA MET A 22 29.13 -13.68 0.24
C MET A 22 27.75 -14.10 0.77
N LEU A 23 27.22 -15.23 0.32
CA LEU A 23 25.95 -15.75 0.78
C LEU A 23 26.01 -16.24 2.24
N LEU A 24 27.14 -16.83 2.66
CA LEU A 24 27.38 -17.27 4.03
C LEU A 24 27.47 -16.08 4.99
N MET A 25 28.16 -15.02 4.60
CA MET A 25 28.19 -13.76 5.38
C MET A 25 26.83 -13.06 5.42
N SER A 26 25.98 -13.29 4.41
CA SER A 26 24.64 -12.72 4.28
C SER A 26 23.51 -13.65 4.76
N SER A 27 23.81 -14.79 5.39
CA SER A 27 22.79 -15.69 5.93
C SER A 27 22.76 -15.61 7.46
N PRO A 28 21.86 -14.80 8.04
CA PRO A 28 21.52 -14.92 9.45
C PRO A 28 20.66 -16.18 9.66
N ALA A 29 21.21 -17.20 10.34
CA ALA A 29 20.42 -18.28 10.93
C ALA A 29 20.15 -17.97 12.41
N PHE A 30 19.46 -16.85 12.67
CA PHE A 30 19.04 -16.47 14.03
C PHE A 30 17.74 -17.20 14.40
N ALA A 31 17.76 -18.52 14.47
CA ALA A 31 16.70 -19.33 15.07
C ALA A 31 16.90 -19.52 16.60
N LEU A 32 17.60 -18.57 17.26
CA LEU A 32 17.92 -18.61 18.68
C LEU A 32 17.38 -17.40 19.46
N THR A 33 16.79 -16.41 18.78
CA THR A 33 15.89 -15.45 19.44
C THR A 33 14.48 -15.89 19.09
N ARG A 34 13.65 -16.21 20.10
CA ARG A 34 12.20 -16.24 19.88
C ARG A 34 11.86 -14.84 19.38
N ASP A 35 11.23 -14.78 18.22
CA ASP A 35 10.77 -13.54 17.60
C ASP A 35 9.47 -13.16 18.30
N ASP A 36 9.29 -11.88 18.63
CA ASP A 36 8.05 -11.36 19.19
C ASP A 36 6.86 -11.52 18.20
N GLY A 37 7.13 -12.01 16.98
CA GLY A 37 6.12 -12.51 16.04
C GLY A 37 5.51 -13.88 16.39
N ASP A 38 6.14 -14.70 17.24
CA ASP A 38 5.61 -16.00 17.68
C ASP A 38 4.57 -15.86 18.81
N ASP A 39 4.61 -14.76 19.57
CA ASP A 39 3.63 -14.44 20.61
C ASP A 39 2.91 -13.12 20.27
N PRO A 40 1.81 -13.17 19.49
CA PRO A 40 1.10 -11.99 19.03
C PRO A 40 0.35 -11.24 20.15
N GLY A 41 0.55 -11.62 21.41
CA GLY A 41 -0.17 -11.09 22.55
C GLY A 41 -1.66 -11.49 22.55
N PRO A 42 -2.44 -11.01 23.53
CA PRO A 42 -3.86 -11.30 23.57
C PRO A 42 -4.57 -10.71 22.34
N GLY A 43 -5.15 -11.58 21.53
CA GLY A 43 -5.87 -11.19 20.32
C GLY A 43 -7.05 -10.26 20.58
N LEU A 44 -7.35 -9.39 19.62
CA LEU A 44 -8.49 -8.49 19.68
C LEU A 44 -9.80 -9.27 19.78
N SER A 45 -10.65 -8.87 20.74
CA SER A 45 -12.04 -9.36 20.80
C SER A 45 -12.77 -9.02 19.50
N VAL A 46 -13.71 -9.88 19.10
CA VAL A 46 -14.53 -9.72 17.89
C VAL A 46 -15.18 -8.34 17.83
N ILE A 47 -15.65 -7.81 18.97
CA ILE A 47 -16.26 -6.48 19.04
C ILE A 47 -15.27 -5.37 18.68
N ASN A 48 -14.01 -5.48 19.11
CA ASN A 48 -12.97 -4.50 18.83
C ASN A 48 -12.56 -4.57 17.36
N THR A 49 -12.43 -5.78 16.81
CA THR A 49 -12.12 -5.97 15.40
C THR A 49 -13.21 -5.37 14.51
N LEU A 50 -14.48 -5.65 14.80
CA LEU A 50 -15.60 -5.07 14.04
C LEU A 50 -15.70 -3.56 14.26
N GLY A 51 -15.49 -3.07 15.47
CA GLY A 51 -15.48 -1.63 15.76
C GLY A 51 -14.40 -0.89 14.96
N LEU A 52 -13.17 -1.39 14.98
CA LEU A 52 -12.03 -0.74 14.34
C LEU A 52 -12.05 -0.88 12.81
N TYR A 53 -12.35 -2.07 12.30
CA TYR A 53 -12.20 -2.37 10.86
C TYR A 53 -13.51 -2.27 10.06
N VAL A 54 -14.66 -2.15 10.71
CA VAL A 54 -15.96 -2.01 10.02
C VAL A 54 -16.65 -0.72 10.41
N ALA A 55 -16.82 -0.45 11.70
CA ALA A 55 -17.53 0.76 12.12
C ALA A 55 -16.72 2.03 11.82
N ALA A 56 -15.41 2.06 12.09
CA ALA A 56 -14.60 3.25 11.82
C ALA A 56 -14.58 3.66 10.32
N PRO A 57 -14.40 2.74 9.35
CA PRO A 57 -14.55 3.07 7.93
C PRO A 57 -15.94 3.61 7.55
N ILE A 58 -17.02 3.04 8.10
CA ILE A 58 -18.39 3.51 7.83
C ILE A 58 -18.58 4.93 8.36
N VAL A 59 -18.16 5.20 9.59
CA VAL A 59 -18.26 6.53 10.19
C VAL A 59 -17.46 7.54 9.36
N LEU A 60 -16.24 7.20 8.97
CA LEU A 60 -15.41 8.05 8.13
C LEU A 60 -16.09 8.37 6.79
N PHE A 61 -16.68 7.36 6.15
CA PHE A 61 -17.43 7.55 4.90
C PHE A 61 -18.62 8.49 5.10
N LEU A 62 -19.42 8.31 6.15
CA LEU A 62 -20.58 9.15 6.43
C LEU A 62 -20.16 10.61 6.73
N VAL A 63 -19.05 10.81 7.43
CA VAL A 63 -18.49 12.15 7.65
C VAL A 63 -18.14 12.80 6.32
N ILE A 64 -17.42 12.10 5.43
CA ILE A 64 -17.05 12.63 4.12
C ILE A 64 -18.31 12.94 3.29
N ALA A 65 -19.25 12.00 3.20
CA ALA A 65 -20.48 12.17 2.44
C ALA A 65 -21.34 13.34 2.99
N GLY A 66 -21.41 13.48 4.32
CA GLY A 66 -22.08 14.61 4.96
C GLY A 66 -21.40 15.93 4.61
N LEU A 67 -20.08 15.99 4.70
CA LEU A 67 -19.29 17.17 4.35
C LEU A 67 -19.42 17.54 2.86
N THR A 68 -19.43 16.56 1.95
CA THR A 68 -19.60 16.83 0.51
C THR A 68 -21.00 17.34 0.20
N MET A 69 -22.05 16.79 0.82
CA MET A 69 -23.41 17.29 0.65
C MET A 69 -23.57 18.70 1.22
N VAL A 70 -22.91 18.99 2.34
CA VAL A 70 -22.81 20.33 2.91
C VAL A 70 -22.10 21.31 1.96
N ALA A 71 -21.03 20.89 1.29
CA ALA A 71 -20.33 21.73 0.33
C ALA A 71 -21.15 21.94 -0.96
N ALA A 72 -21.74 20.88 -1.50
CA ALA A 72 -22.52 20.91 -2.75
C ALA A 72 -23.69 21.89 -2.69
N ARG A 73 -24.44 21.92 -1.58
CA ARG A 73 -25.58 22.85 -1.43
C ARG A 73 -25.18 24.33 -1.50
N HIS A 74 -23.92 24.68 -1.23
CA HIS A 74 -23.45 26.07 -1.34
C HIS A 74 -23.02 26.44 -2.77
N SER A 75 -22.74 25.44 -3.62
CA SER A 75 -22.42 25.64 -5.04
C SER A 75 -23.67 25.85 -5.90
N ASP A 76 -24.81 25.29 -5.48
CA ASP A 76 -26.10 25.38 -6.19
C ASP A 76 -26.92 26.63 -5.82
N ASN A 77 -26.27 27.76 -5.52
CA ASN A 77 -26.96 29.01 -5.24
C ASN A 77 -27.82 29.43 -6.45
N PRO A 78 -29.15 29.54 -6.35
CA PRO A 78 -30.02 29.90 -7.48
C PRO A 78 -29.79 31.33 -8.01
N ALA A 79 -28.97 32.14 -7.32
CA ALA A 79 -28.49 33.42 -7.79
C ALA A 79 -27.56 33.33 -9.03
N THR A 80 -27.06 32.14 -9.39
CA THR A 80 -26.30 31.92 -10.64
C THR A 80 -27.16 31.36 -11.78
N HIS A 81 -28.44 31.04 -11.54
CA HIS A 81 -29.42 30.62 -12.55
C HIS A 81 -30.29 31.78 -13.07
N THR A 82 -29.90 33.03 -12.81
CA THR A 82 -30.57 34.18 -13.39
C THR A 82 -29.89 34.63 -14.68
N HIS A 83 -30.69 34.57 -15.74
CA HIS A 83 -30.70 35.49 -16.89
C HIS A 83 -29.86 35.10 -18.11
N ASN A 84 -30.40 34.20 -18.94
CA ASN A 84 -30.12 34.13 -20.38
C ASN A 84 -31.33 33.57 -21.16
N THR A 85 -32.53 34.13 -20.93
CA THR A 85 -33.68 33.88 -21.80
C THR A 85 -34.44 35.19 -21.98
N HIS A 86 -34.14 35.94 -23.04
CA HIS A 86 -35.10 36.43 -24.03
C HIS A 86 -34.38 37.45 -24.94
N HIS A 87 -34.03 37.04 -26.16
CA HIS A 87 -33.68 37.99 -27.21
C HIS A 87 -34.89 38.06 -28.15
N PRO A 88 -35.67 39.16 -28.18
CA PRO A 88 -36.75 39.29 -29.13
C PRO A 88 -36.11 39.50 -30.51
N ARG A 89 -36.29 38.53 -31.40
CA ARG A 89 -36.00 38.72 -32.82
C ARG A 89 -36.99 39.75 -33.36
N THR A 90 -36.58 41.01 -33.43
CA THR A 90 -37.27 42.03 -34.20
C THR A 90 -36.98 41.84 -35.68
N ARG A 91 -38.04 42.03 -36.46
CA ARG A 91 -38.17 41.81 -37.90
C ARG A 91 -37.37 42.81 -38.72
#